data_AF-A0A9P9PBU9-F1
#
_entry.id   AF-A0A9P9PBU9-F1
#
_cell.length_a   1.000
_cell.length_b   1.000
_cell.length_c   1.000
_cell.angle_alpha   90.00
_cell.angle_beta   90.00
_cell.angle_gamma   90.00
#
_symmetry.space_group_name_H-M   'P 1'
#
loop_
_entity.id
_entity.type
_entity.pdbx_description
1 polymer ?
#
loop_
_entity_poly.entity_id
_entity_poly.type
_entity_poly.pdbx_seq_one_letter_code
_entity_poly.pdbx_strand_id
1 'polypeptide(L)'
;MSDAAQALATQNAARQDANNNHGSNCAPLNWDSNLASAAQAWAEAMAKSQNFDHSDPNSRENQGENLYLYAGTNAVAEFNGAAAAWCGEIANYHGEPIGEGNFEGYGHYTQVVWPTSTAVGMGIAQDSNGAFYVCGRYSPTGNISGVSAWGVNQGPNPGPPSAGHTDGVYLMNVVNGDQQKSGFAWYANMGNNDGKYPQAWLDLTETGFYQWEGNPFSGTPLFTYSEFNNLG
;
A
#
# COMPACT_ATOMS: atom_id res chain seq x y z
N MET A 1 -12.43 21.48 -1.99
CA MET A 1 -12.06 20.52 -0.93
C MET A 1 -10.87 21.12 -0.20
N SER A 2 -10.85 21.13 1.14
CA SER A 2 -9.68 21.62 1.89
C SER A 2 -8.46 20.71 1.67
N ASP A 3 -7.25 21.23 1.88
CA ASP A 3 -6.01 20.45 1.76
C ASP A 3 -6.00 19.22 2.70
N ALA A 4 -6.43 19.38 3.96
CA ALA A 4 -6.60 18.26 4.90
C ALA A 4 -7.55 17.16 4.35
N ALA A 5 -8.63 17.54 3.69
CA ALA A 5 -9.56 16.59 3.09
C ALA A 5 -8.98 15.89 1.86
N GLN A 6 -8.13 16.58 1.07
CA GLN A 6 -7.41 15.98 -0.04
C GLN A 6 -6.36 14.97 0.48
N ALA A 7 -5.58 15.35 1.50
CA ALA A 7 -4.60 14.46 2.12
C ALA A 7 -5.24 13.20 2.70
N LEU A 8 -6.38 13.35 3.40
CA LEU A 8 -7.15 12.20 3.91
C LEU A 8 -7.66 11.31 2.76
N ALA A 9 -8.19 11.91 1.69
CA ALA A 9 -8.66 11.17 0.52
C ALA A 9 -7.53 10.40 -0.17
N THR A 10 -6.35 11.01 -0.32
CA THR A 10 -5.15 10.38 -0.89
C THR A 10 -4.71 9.16 -0.07
N GLN A 11 -4.63 9.29 1.26
CA GLN A 11 -4.29 8.16 2.13
C GLN A 11 -5.36 7.06 2.11
N ASN A 12 -6.64 7.43 2.08
CA ASN A 12 -7.73 6.45 1.98
C ASN A 12 -7.79 5.74 0.63
N ALA A 13 -7.37 6.40 -0.46
CA ALA A 13 -7.20 5.75 -1.75
C ALA A 13 -6.06 4.72 -1.70
N ALA A 14 -4.91 5.05 -1.09
CA ALA A 14 -3.82 4.09 -0.88
C ALA A 14 -4.23 2.90 -0.02
N ARG A 15 -5.03 3.13 1.04
CA ARG A 15 -5.59 2.06 1.88
C ARG A 15 -6.55 1.15 1.11
N GLN A 16 -7.41 1.74 0.27
CA GLN A 16 -8.29 0.97 -0.61
C GLN A 16 -7.49 0.12 -1.61
N ASP A 17 -6.45 0.69 -2.22
CA ASP A 17 -5.54 -0.03 -3.12
C ASP A 17 -4.85 -1.20 -2.40
N ALA A 18 -4.31 -0.95 -1.20
CA ALA A 18 -3.68 -1.99 -0.38
C ALA A 18 -4.65 -3.12 0.02
N ASN A 19 -5.92 -2.82 0.23
CA ASN A 19 -6.93 -3.86 0.45
C ASN A 19 -7.18 -4.69 -0.81
N ASN A 20 -7.32 -4.03 -1.96
CA ASN A 20 -7.65 -4.69 -3.23
C ASN A 20 -6.51 -5.56 -3.74
N ASN A 21 -5.26 -5.10 -3.58
CA ASN A 21 -4.10 -5.73 -4.22
C ASN A 21 -3.21 -6.51 -3.25
N HIS A 22 -3.31 -6.23 -1.95
CA HIS A 22 -2.32 -6.71 -0.96
C HIS A 22 -2.92 -7.27 0.34
N GLY A 23 -4.26 -7.31 0.46
CA GLY A 23 -4.93 -7.94 1.60
C GLY A 23 -4.69 -7.24 2.95
N SER A 24 -4.34 -5.95 2.95
CA SER A 24 -4.08 -5.17 4.19
C SER A 24 -5.24 -5.11 5.16
N ASN A 25 -6.49 -5.29 4.73
CA ASN A 25 -7.69 -5.19 5.57
C ASN A 25 -7.76 -3.90 6.41
N CYS A 26 -7.35 -2.79 5.82
CA CYS A 26 -7.24 -1.50 6.47
C CYS A 26 -8.51 -0.65 6.20
N ALA A 27 -9.28 -0.31 7.24
CA ALA A 27 -10.48 0.53 7.10
C ALA A 27 -10.09 1.99 6.74
N PRO A 28 -10.92 2.79 6.07
CA PRO A 28 -10.61 4.21 5.84
C PRO A 28 -10.26 4.94 7.14
N LEU A 29 -9.20 5.74 7.11
CA LEU A 29 -8.82 6.65 8.19
C LEU A 29 -9.86 7.77 8.32
N ASN A 30 -10.05 8.21 9.56
CA ASN A 30 -10.78 9.43 9.88
C ASN A 30 -9.79 10.55 10.20
N TRP A 31 -10.14 11.78 9.84
CA TRP A 31 -9.38 12.94 10.34
C TRP A 31 -9.67 13.14 11.83
N ASP A 32 -8.63 13.23 12.64
CA ASP A 32 -8.74 13.51 14.08
C ASP A 32 -8.07 14.86 14.42
N SER A 33 -8.86 15.75 15.01
CA SER A 33 -8.41 17.11 15.34
C SER A 33 -7.35 17.14 16.46
N ASN A 34 -7.37 16.19 17.40
CA ASN A 34 -6.36 16.12 18.45
C ASN A 34 -5.02 15.63 17.88
N LEU A 35 -5.04 14.63 16.99
CA LEU A 35 -3.86 14.21 16.25
C LEU A 35 -3.31 15.35 15.39
N ALA A 36 -4.18 16.12 14.74
CA ALA A 36 -3.76 17.28 13.96
C ALA A 36 -3.12 18.37 14.83
N SER A 37 -3.68 18.67 16.00
CA SER A 37 -3.05 19.60 16.95
C SER A 37 -1.70 19.10 17.46
N ALA A 38 -1.56 17.80 17.76
CA ALA A 38 -0.30 17.21 18.16
C ALA A 38 0.75 17.25 17.02
N ALA A 39 0.33 16.92 15.80
CA ALA A 39 1.17 17.01 14.60
C ALA A 39 1.63 18.44 14.33
N GLN A 40 0.73 19.42 14.51
CA GLN A 40 1.03 20.84 14.34
C GLN A 40 2.08 21.33 15.36
N ALA A 41 1.93 20.95 16.62
CA ALA A 41 2.90 21.27 17.66
C ALA A 41 4.29 20.71 17.34
N TRP A 42 4.37 19.49 16.78
CA TRP A 42 5.65 18.91 16.37
C TRP A 42 6.23 19.57 15.12
N ALA A 43 5.40 19.90 14.12
CA ALA A 43 5.83 20.64 12.95
C ALA A 43 6.46 21.99 13.33
N GLU A 44 5.81 22.74 14.23
CA GLU A 44 6.32 24.00 14.77
C GLU A 44 7.62 23.83 15.55
N ALA A 45 7.75 22.76 16.33
CA ALA A 45 8.99 22.45 17.05
C ALA A 45 10.14 22.20 16.06
N MET A 46 9.95 21.36 15.04
CA MET A 46 10.95 21.09 14.01
C MET A 46 11.35 22.36 13.24
N ALA A 47 10.37 23.17 12.83
CA ALA A 47 10.64 24.43 12.13
C ALA A 47 11.41 25.44 12.99
N LYS A 48 11.10 25.49 14.30
CA LYS A 48 11.80 26.37 15.26
C LYS A 48 13.23 25.91 15.52
N SER A 49 13.47 24.62 15.65
CA SER A 49 14.81 24.06 15.88
C SER A 49 15.60 23.84 14.60
N GLN A 50 14.95 23.92 13.44
CA GLN A 50 15.50 23.54 12.13
C GLN A 50 16.10 22.12 12.15
N ASN A 51 15.41 21.22 12.85
CA ASN A 51 15.84 19.83 13.01
C ASN A 51 14.72 18.92 12.51
N PHE A 52 14.97 18.22 11.41
CA PHE A 52 14.03 17.27 10.83
C PHE A 52 14.28 15.90 11.45
N ASP A 53 13.56 15.60 12.53
CA ASP A 53 13.68 14.35 13.25
C ASP A 53 12.33 13.94 13.86
N HIS A 54 12.18 12.66 14.11
CA HIS A 54 11.02 12.10 14.78
C HIS A 54 10.91 12.62 16.20
N SER A 55 9.66 12.84 16.65
CA SER A 55 9.40 13.17 18.04
C SER A 55 9.70 11.98 18.95
N ASP A 56 10.06 12.28 20.21
CA ASP A 56 10.26 11.27 21.25
C ASP A 56 9.04 10.35 21.32
N PRO A 57 9.18 9.02 21.12
CA PRO A 57 8.08 8.07 21.21
C PRO A 57 7.27 8.18 22.51
N ASN A 58 7.90 8.54 23.63
CA ASN A 58 7.24 8.71 24.93
C ASN A 58 6.31 9.94 24.97
N SER A 59 6.52 10.92 24.07
CA SER A 59 5.65 12.09 23.93
C SER A 59 4.41 11.83 23.07
N ARG A 60 4.30 10.63 22.50
CA ARG A 60 3.29 10.26 21.51
C ARG A 60 2.82 8.81 21.65
N GLU A 61 2.51 8.43 22.89
CA GLU A 61 2.08 7.07 23.22
C GLU A 61 0.95 6.59 22.29
N ASN A 62 1.15 5.41 21.70
CA ASN A 62 0.24 4.80 20.73
C ASN A 62 -0.03 5.63 19.46
N GLN A 63 0.86 6.57 19.10
CA GLN A 63 0.78 7.31 17.85
C GLN A 63 1.96 7.05 16.92
N GLY A 64 1.64 6.67 15.69
CA GLY A 64 2.59 6.65 14.57
C GLY A 64 2.94 8.05 14.10
N GLU A 65 4.03 8.20 13.36
CA GLU A 65 4.47 9.49 12.82
C GLU A 65 5.10 9.32 11.44
N ASN A 66 4.62 10.10 10.48
CA ASN A 66 5.32 10.34 9.21
C ASN A 66 5.77 11.80 9.17
N LEU A 67 6.95 12.04 8.61
CA LEU A 67 7.49 13.38 8.44
C LEU A 67 7.74 13.68 6.97
N TYR A 68 7.70 14.94 6.59
CA TYR A 68 8.08 15.39 5.26
C TYR A 68 8.72 16.77 5.34
N LEU A 69 9.86 16.94 4.67
CA LEU A 69 10.59 18.20 4.58
C LEU A 69 10.60 18.64 3.13
N TYR A 70 10.26 19.90 2.89
CA TYR A 70 10.32 20.49 1.57
C TYR A 70 10.94 21.89 1.61
N ALA A 71 11.96 22.11 0.79
CA ALA A 71 12.63 23.39 0.63
C ALA A 71 12.81 23.69 -0.87
N GLY A 72 12.42 24.89 -1.30
CA GLY A 72 12.49 25.29 -2.72
C GLY A 72 12.01 26.71 -2.98
N THR A 73 12.40 27.28 -4.12
CA THR A 73 11.88 28.57 -4.58
C THR A 73 10.41 28.45 -4.98
N ASN A 74 9.53 29.28 -4.40
CA ASN A 74 8.06 29.20 -4.52
C ASN A 74 7.44 27.93 -3.91
N ALA A 75 8.09 27.36 -2.90
CA ALA A 75 7.57 26.22 -2.19
C ALA A 75 6.20 26.53 -1.55
N VAL A 76 5.19 25.73 -1.88
CA VAL A 76 3.96 25.60 -1.10
C VAL A 76 3.91 24.14 -0.69
N ALA A 77 4.21 23.86 0.58
CA ALA A 77 3.98 22.53 1.10
C ALA A 77 2.52 22.42 1.51
N GLU A 78 1.90 21.35 1.07
CA GLU A 78 0.50 21.00 1.31
C GLU A 78 0.48 19.63 1.97
N PHE A 79 -0.49 19.39 2.86
CA PHE A 79 -0.72 18.08 3.44
C PHE A 79 -0.89 17.02 2.36
N ASN A 80 -1.58 17.35 1.27
CA ASN A 80 -1.77 16.41 0.18
C ASN A 80 -0.46 16.05 -0.55
N GLY A 81 0.47 16.99 -0.69
CA GLY A 81 1.79 16.72 -1.28
C GLY A 81 2.61 15.75 -0.42
N ALA A 82 2.64 15.96 0.90
CA ALA A 82 3.28 15.04 1.84
C ALA A 82 2.61 13.65 1.84
N ALA A 83 1.27 13.62 1.88
CA ALA A 83 0.51 12.37 1.80
C ALA A 83 0.80 11.59 0.52
N ALA A 84 0.86 12.27 -0.64
CA ALA A 84 1.19 11.64 -1.92
C ALA A 84 2.63 11.10 -1.94
N ALA A 85 3.59 11.83 -1.37
CA ALA A 85 4.97 11.36 -1.24
C ALA A 85 5.05 10.09 -0.37
N TRP A 86 4.40 10.08 0.79
CA TRP A 86 4.32 8.89 1.65
C TRP A 86 3.65 7.71 0.96
N CYS A 87 2.55 7.94 0.23
CA CYS A 87 1.85 6.87 -0.50
C CYS A 87 2.69 6.32 -1.67
N GLY A 88 3.49 7.18 -2.32
CA GLY A 88 4.34 6.80 -3.45
C GLY A 88 5.45 5.80 -3.12
N GLU A 89 5.80 5.66 -1.83
CA GLU A 89 6.74 4.65 -1.36
C GLU A 89 6.26 3.20 -1.53
N ILE A 90 4.99 2.98 -1.91
CA ILE A 90 4.50 1.66 -2.33
C ILE A 90 5.42 0.97 -3.34
N ALA A 91 6.08 1.75 -4.22
CA ALA A 91 7.03 1.23 -5.20
C ALA A 91 8.24 0.50 -4.57
N ASN A 92 8.53 0.77 -3.30
CA ASN A 92 9.65 0.21 -2.54
C ASN A 92 9.23 -0.85 -1.53
N TYR A 93 7.93 -1.13 -1.37
CA TYR A 93 7.41 -2.10 -0.41
C TYR A 93 7.00 -3.39 -1.10
N HIS A 94 7.46 -4.53 -0.60
CA HIS A 94 7.15 -5.85 -1.19
C HIS A 94 6.43 -6.78 -0.21
N GLY A 95 5.87 -6.23 0.86
CA GLY A 95 5.12 -6.99 1.87
C GLY A 95 5.98 -7.55 2.98
N GLU A 96 7.27 -7.22 3.02
CA GLU A 96 8.16 -7.63 4.11
C GLU A 96 7.67 -7.16 5.49
N PRO A 97 7.95 -7.93 6.56
CA PRO A 97 7.75 -7.50 7.93
C PRO A 97 8.61 -6.28 8.28
N ILE A 98 8.09 -5.41 9.14
CA ILE A 98 8.88 -4.25 9.63
C ILE A 98 10.13 -4.74 10.36
N GLY A 99 11.28 -4.23 9.92
CA GLY A 99 12.61 -4.63 10.39
C GLY A 99 13.37 -5.49 9.39
N GLU A 100 12.72 -5.90 8.30
CA GLU A 100 13.35 -6.56 7.14
C GLU A 100 13.40 -5.61 5.95
N GLY A 101 14.43 -5.70 5.09
CA GLY A 101 14.55 -4.82 3.93
C GLY A 101 14.90 -3.35 4.25
N ASN A 102 14.62 -2.44 3.32
CA ASN A 102 14.96 -1.02 3.43
C ASN A 102 13.80 -0.20 4.01
N PHE A 103 13.55 -0.32 5.32
CA PHE A 103 12.44 0.37 6.00
C PHE A 103 12.41 1.89 5.76
N GLU A 104 13.56 2.54 5.60
CA GLU A 104 13.63 3.98 5.29
C GLU A 104 12.97 4.33 3.94
N GLY A 105 12.88 3.38 3.01
CA GLY A 105 12.28 3.59 1.70
C GLY A 105 10.77 3.32 1.62
N TYR A 106 10.18 2.67 2.63
CA TYR A 106 8.77 2.26 2.64
C TYR A 106 8.01 2.53 3.95
N GLY A 107 8.70 3.03 4.97
CA GLY A 107 8.16 3.19 6.32
C GLY A 107 6.98 4.16 6.38
N HIS A 108 6.96 5.18 5.52
CA HIS A 108 5.83 6.11 5.50
C HIS A 108 4.61 5.47 4.85
N TYR A 109 4.78 4.73 3.74
CA TYR A 109 3.68 4.00 3.11
C TYR A 109 3.07 2.97 4.07
N THR A 110 3.90 2.15 4.70
CA THR A 110 3.41 1.10 5.62
C THR A 110 2.64 1.67 6.81
N GLN A 111 3.00 2.87 7.30
CA GLN A 111 2.20 3.57 8.30
C GLN A 111 0.84 4.03 7.75
N VAL A 112 0.79 4.57 6.53
CA VAL A 112 -0.47 5.00 5.88
C VAL A 112 -1.43 3.82 5.72
N VAL A 113 -0.93 2.67 5.26
CA VAL A 113 -1.74 1.47 5.02
C VAL A 113 -1.80 0.51 6.20
N TRP A 114 -1.37 0.95 7.38
CA TRP A 114 -1.33 0.08 8.54
C TRP A 114 -2.75 -0.38 8.95
N PRO A 115 -3.01 -1.69 9.08
CA PRO A 115 -4.38 -2.21 9.24
C PRO A 115 -5.10 -1.68 10.47
N THR A 116 -4.37 -1.54 11.59
CA THR A 116 -4.97 -1.14 12.87
C THR A 116 -5.07 0.37 13.06
N SER A 117 -4.42 1.20 12.23
CA SER A 117 -4.54 2.65 12.33
C SER A 117 -5.92 3.08 11.82
N THR A 118 -6.62 3.90 12.60
CA THR A 118 -8.03 4.28 12.35
C THR A 118 -8.22 5.78 12.15
N ALA A 119 -7.25 6.57 12.59
CA ALA A 119 -7.31 8.02 12.54
C ALA A 119 -5.95 8.60 12.12
N VAL A 120 -6.01 9.75 11.45
CA VAL A 120 -4.84 10.55 11.09
C VAL A 120 -5.10 12.03 11.37
N GLY A 121 -4.07 12.77 11.75
CA GLY A 121 -4.09 14.24 11.74
C GLY A 121 -2.72 14.77 11.32
N MET A 122 -2.70 15.88 10.58
CA MET A 122 -1.46 16.45 10.04
C MET A 122 -1.29 17.91 10.47
N GLY A 123 -0.03 18.32 10.55
CA GLY A 123 0.40 19.68 10.88
C GLY A 123 1.58 20.10 10.04
N ILE A 124 1.71 21.41 9.82
CA ILE A 124 2.71 22.00 8.93
C ILE A 124 3.22 23.32 9.52
N ALA A 125 4.54 23.54 9.44
CA ALA A 125 5.15 24.80 9.82
C ALA A 125 6.29 25.16 8.87
N GLN A 126 6.54 26.45 8.71
CA GLN A 126 7.64 26.98 7.91
C GLN A 126 8.72 27.54 8.83
N ASP A 127 9.99 27.23 8.58
CA ASP A 127 11.11 27.85 9.28
C ASP A 127 11.47 29.24 8.72
N SER A 128 12.40 29.92 9.38
CA SER A 128 12.87 31.25 8.96
C SER A 128 13.60 31.27 7.62
N ASN A 129 14.04 30.11 7.12
CA ASN A 129 14.74 29.96 5.84
C ASN A 129 13.76 29.61 4.69
N GLY A 130 12.47 29.45 5.01
CA GLY A 130 11.42 29.15 4.06
C GLY A 130 11.18 27.66 3.82
N ALA A 131 11.86 26.77 4.55
CA ALA A 131 11.61 25.32 4.46
C ALA A 131 10.35 24.94 5.25
N PHE A 132 9.58 24.02 4.71
CA PHE A 132 8.35 23.52 5.31
C PHE A 132 8.55 22.13 5.91
N TYR A 133 8.08 21.96 7.14
CA TYR A 133 8.11 20.74 7.92
C TYR A 133 6.67 20.26 8.10
N VAL A 134 6.37 19.07 7.62
CA VAL A 134 5.05 18.43 7.76
C VAL A 134 5.19 17.23 8.68
N CYS A 135 4.23 17.09 9.59
CA CYS A 135 4.09 15.94 10.46
C CYS A 135 2.69 15.34 10.25
N GLY A 136 2.60 14.02 10.15
CA GLY A 136 1.36 13.26 10.20
C GLY A 136 1.37 12.32 11.40
N ARG A 137 0.29 12.30 12.19
CA ARG A 137 0.11 11.41 13.33
C ARG A 137 -1.01 10.42 13.09
N TYR A 138 -0.74 9.15 13.40
CA TYR A 138 -1.67 8.04 13.17
C TYR A 138 -2.00 7.36 14.48
N SER A 139 -3.26 6.98 14.70
CA SER A 139 -3.67 6.26 15.91
C SER A 139 -4.63 5.11 15.61
N PRO A 140 -4.46 3.92 16.22
CA PRO A 140 -3.24 3.42 16.87
C PRO A 140 -1.98 3.48 16.00
N THR A 141 -0.81 3.41 16.62
CA THR A 141 0.48 3.37 15.91
C THR A 141 0.56 2.20 14.94
N GLY A 142 1.20 2.44 13.80
CA GLY A 142 1.57 1.40 12.86
C GLY A 142 3.00 0.91 13.07
N ASN A 143 3.51 0.24 12.05
CA ASN A 143 4.89 -0.18 11.90
C ASN A 143 5.43 -1.02 13.08
N ILE A 144 4.62 -1.98 13.54
CA ILE A 144 5.02 -2.92 14.59
C ILE A 144 6.09 -3.86 14.04
N SER A 145 7.24 -3.95 14.72
CA SER A 145 8.34 -4.82 14.30
C SER A 145 7.91 -6.29 14.17
N GLY A 146 8.35 -6.95 13.10
CA GLY A 146 8.00 -8.34 12.80
C GLY A 146 6.60 -8.53 12.20
N VAL A 147 5.87 -7.45 11.93
CA VAL A 147 4.53 -7.48 11.33
C VAL A 147 4.58 -6.81 9.96
N SER A 148 3.87 -7.37 8.97
CA SER A 148 3.69 -6.75 7.65
C SER A 148 2.45 -5.84 7.66
N ALA A 149 2.50 -4.73 6.94
CA ALA A 149 1.32 -3.88 6.72
C ALA A 149 0.34 -4.51 5.72
N TRP A 150 0.81 -5.50 4.95
CA TRP A 150 0.00 -6.32 4.07
C TRP A 150 -0.47 -7.58 4.81
N GLY A 151 -1.55 -8.19 4.32
CA GLY A 151 -2.14 -9.36 4.96
C GLY A 151 -1.19 -10.56 4.91
N VAL A 152 -0.42 -10.76 5.99
CA VAL A 152 0.35 -11.96 6.37
C VAL A 152 0.87 -12.85 5.23
N ASN A 153 2.18 -12.79 4.96
CA ASN A 153 2.96 -13.93 4.44
C ASN A 153 2.31 -14.72 3.30
N GLN A 154 1.86 -14.04 2.26
CA GLN A 154 1.68 -14.61 0.94
C GLN A 154 2.17 -13.54 -0.03
N GLY A 155 3.11 -13.90 -0.92
CA GLY A 155 3.34 -13.12 -2.15
C GLY A 155 2.00 -12.85 -2.85
N PRO A 156 1.94 -11.87 -3.77
CA PRO A 156 0.68 -11.27 -4.17
C PRO A 156 -0.31 -12.37 -4.54
N ASN A 157 -1.43 -12.39 -3.82
CA ASN A 157 -2.55 -13.18 -4.26
C ASN A 157 -3.24 -12.34 -5.34
N PRO A 158 -3.19 -12.70 -6.63
CA PRO A 158 -3.99 -12.07 -7.67
C PRO A 158 -5.44 -12.54 -7.51
N GLY A 159 -6.02 -12.31 -6.34
CA GLY A 159 -7.44 -12.50 -6.13
C GLY A 159 -8.15 -11.23 -6.60
N PRO A 160 -9.21 -11.32 -7.42
CA PRO A 160 -10.05 -10.17 -7.71
C PRO A 160 -10.72 -9.66 -6.41
N PRO A 161 -11.10 -8.37 -6.34
CA PRO A 161 -11.66 -7.74 -5.15
C PRO A 161 -12.87 -8.51 -4.60
N SER A 162 -12.95 -8.70 -3.29
CA SER A 162 -13.92 -9.59 -2.62
C SER A 162 -15.36 -9.06 -2.50
N ALA A 163 -15.81 -8.15 -3.37
CA ALA A 163 -17.22 -7.73 -3.38
C ALA A 163 -17.71 -7.27 -4.77
N GLY A 164 -18.74 -7.94 -5.31
CA GLY A 164 -19.52 -7.48 -6.48
C GLY A 164 -19.21 -8.16 -7.82
N HIS A 165 -18.36 -9.17 -7.85
CA HIS A 165 -17.99 -9.89 -9.06
C HIS A 165 -18.75 -11.22 -9.22
N THR A 166 -19.12 -11.55 -10.46
CA THR A 166 -19.76 -12.80 -10.86
C THR A 166 -18.72 -13.74 -11.49
N ASP A 167 -19.01 -15.03 -11.54
CA ASP A 167 -18.21 -16.00 -12.30
C ASP A 167 -17.90 -15.49 -13.72
N GLY A 168 -16.64 -15.63 -14.16
CA GLY A 168 -16.17 -14.90 -15.34
C GLY A 168 -14.71 -15.13 -15.72
N VAL A 169 -14.33 -14.66 -16.92
CA VAL A 169 -12.94 -14.58 -17.39
C VAL A 169 -12.38 -13.20 -17.06
N TYR A 170 -11.20 -13.16 -16.46
CA TYR A 170 -10.51 -11.95 -16.02
C TYR A 170 -9.13 -11.85 -16.66
N LEU A 171 -8.74 -10.63 -17.04
CA LEU A 171 -7.36 -10.30 -17.35
C LEU A 171 -6.59 -10.16 -16.05
N MET A 172 -5.47 -10.87 -15.93
CA MET A 172 -4.74 -10.98 -14.68
C MET A 172 -3.24 -10.89 -14.92
N ASN A 173 -2.56 -10.15 -14.04
CA ASN A 173 -1.12 -10.08 -13.95
C ASN A 173 -0.70 -10.63 -12.57
N VAL A 174 0.21 -11.60 -12.54
CA VAL A 174 0.64 -12.27 -11.31
C VAL A 174 2.15 -12.18 -11.19
N VAL A 175 2.61 -11.88 -9.98
CA VAL A 175 4.03 -11.84 -9.63
C VAL A 175 4.29 -12.87 -8.51
N ASN A 176 5.37 -13.63 -8.55
CA ASN A 176 5.76 -14.50 -7.44
C ASN A 176 7.29 -14.57 -7.38
N GLY A 177 7.88 -13.88 -6.42
CA GLY A 177 9.31 -13.59 -6.43
C GLY A 177 9.70 -12.89 -7.74
N ASP A 178 10.70 -13.44 -8.43
CA ASP A 178 11.19 -12.91 -9.72
C ASP A 178 10.34 -13.31 -10.93
N GLN A 179 9.30 -14.13 -10.74
CA GLN A 179 8.47 -14.64 -11.83
C GLN A 179 7.27 -13.72 -12.07
N GLN A 180 7.06 -13.31 -13.32
CA GLN A 180 5.88 -12.54 -13.73
C GLN A 180 5.13 -13.29 -14.84
N LYS A 181 3.80 -13.35 -14.71
CA LYS A 181 2.90 -13.97 -15.69
C LYS A 181 1.71 -13.07 -15.97
N SER A 182 1.30 -12.98 -17.23
CA SER A 182 0.11 -12.25 -17.67
C SER A 182 -0.82 -13.22 -18.37
N GLY A 183 -2.13 -13.15 -18.14
CA GLY A 183 -3.02 -14.17 -18.68
C GLY A 183 -4.51 -13.91 -18.49
N PHE A 184 -5.29 -14.89 -18.96
CA PHE A 184 -6.73 -14.95 -18.73
C PHE A 184 -7.04 -15.99 -17.67
N ALA A 185 -7.83 -15.61 -16.66
CA ALA A 185 -8.19 -16.46 -15.54
C ALA A 185 -9.70 -16.68 -15.51
N TRP A 186 -10.15 -17.93 -15.49
CA TRP A 186 -11.56 -18.25 -15.26
C TRP A 186 -11.78 -18.55 -13.77
N TYR A 187 -12.82 -17.92 -13.22
CA TYR A 187 -13.27 -18.17 -11.85
C TYR A 187 -14.73 -18.65 -11.83
N ALA A 188 -14.97 -19.74 -11.11
CA ALA A 188 -16.29 -20.29 -10.82
C ALA A 188 -16.59 -20.17 -9.32
N ASN A 189 -17.85 -19.87 -8.99
CA ASN A 189 -18.38 -19.69 -7.64
C ASN A 189 -17.75 -18.53 -6.83
N MET A 190 -17.44 -17.40 -7.47
CA MET A 190 -16.90 -16.20 -6.78
C MET A 190 -17.82 -15.66 -5.65
N GLY A 191 -19.10 -16.05 -5.64
CA GLY A 191 -20.07 -15.63 -4.62
C GLY A 191 -20.16 -16.51 -3.37
N ASN A 192 -19.53 -17.70 -3.33
CA ASN A 192 -19.67 -18.66 -2.20
C ASN A 192 -18.41 -19.49 -1.89
N ASN A 193 -17.29 -19.22 -2.55
CA ASN A 193 -15.99 -19.82 -2.25
C ASN A 193 -14.98 -18.69 -2.13
N ASP A 194 -13.94 -18.86 -1.32
CA ASP A 194 -12.96 -17.83 -0.94
C ASP A 194 -12.06 -17.30 -2.08
N GLY A 195 -12.44 -17.48 -3.36
CA GLY A 195 -11.92 -16.76 -4.53
C GLY A 195 -10.41 -16.84 -4.73
N LYS A 196 -9.74 -17.77 -4.04
CA LYS A 196 -8.31 -17.65 -3.77
C LYS A 196 -7.44 -18.02 -4.96
N TYR A 197 -7.94 -18.88 -5.87
CA TYR A 197 -7.24 -19.31 -7.07
C TYR A 197 -8.21 -19.53 -8.26
N PRO A 198 -7.79 -19.26 -9.51
CA PRO A 198 -8.60 -19.52 -10.69
C PRO A 198 -8.76 -21.02 -10.95
N GLN A 199 -9.91 -21.43 -11.50
CA GLN A 199 -10.13 -22.83 -11.90
C GLN A 199 -9.40 -23.16 -13.19
N ALA A 200 -9.22 -22.17 -14.07
CA ALA A 200 -8.42 -22.32 -15.28
C ALA A 200 -7.64 -21.04 -15.58
N TRP A 201 -6.43 -21.20 -16.11
CA TRP A 201 -5.56 -20.10 -16.51
C TRP A 201 -5.02 -20.31 -17.92
N LEU A 202 -4.99 -19.25 -18.72
CA LEU A 202 -4.28 -19.17 -19.99
C LEU A 202 -3.11 -18.18 -19.86
N ASP A 203 -1.89 -18.70 -19.91
CA ASP A 203 -0.67 -17.90 -19.82
C ASP A 203 -0.33 -17.28 -21.18
N LEU A 204 -0.10 -15.97 -21.23
CA LEU A 204 0.36 -15.25 -22.41
C LEU A 204 1.84 -14.95 -22.23
N THR A 205 2.71 -15.73 -22.86
CA THR A 205 4.16 -15.47 -22.88
C THR A 205 4.60 -15.11 -24.28
N GLU A 206 5.79 -14.48 -24.40
CA GLU A 206 6.43 -14.25 -25.70
C GLU A 206 6.67 -15.55 -26.51
N THR A 207 6.59 -16.72 -25.85
CA THR A 207 6.90 -18.03 -26.42
C THR A 207 5.68 -18.93 -26.68
N GLY A 208 4.45 -18.49 -26.36
CA GLY A 208 3.21 -19.22 -26.68
C GLY A 208 2.10 -19.10 -25.63
N PHE A 209 1.10 -20.00 -25.74
CA PHE A 209 -0.04 -20.12 -24.83
C PHE A 209 0.03 -21.42 -24.03
N TYR A 210 -0.25 -21.37 -22.73
CA TYR A 210 -0.31 -22.56 -21.87
C TYR A 210 -1.59 -22.59 -21.02
N GLN A 211 -2.26 -23.73 -20.96
CA GLN A 211 -3.46 -23.95 -20.14
C GLN A 211 -3.14 -24.78 -18.89
N TRP A 212 -3.63 -24.33 -17.73
CA TRP A 212 -3.39 -24.97 -16.43
C TRP A 212 -4.66 -24.96 -15.56
N GLU A 213 -4.80 -25.95 -14.68
CA GLU A 213 -5.80 -25.98 -13.60
C GLU A 213 -5.07 -25.80 -12.24
N GLY A 214 -5.57 -24.91 -11.38
CA GLY A 214 -5.01 -24.66 -10.04
C GLY A 214 -3.93 -23.56 -9.99
N ASN A 215 -3.06 -23.61 -8.97
CA ASN A 215 -2.06 -22.56 -8.70
C ASN A 215 -1.13 -22.31 -9.91
N PRO A 216 -0.99 -21.05 -10.38
CA PRO A 216 -0.24 -20.71 -11.60
C PRO A 216 1.28 -20.97 -11.54
N PHE A 217 1.83 -21.24 -10.35
CA PHE A 217 3.25 -21.53 -10.12
C PHE A 217 3.54 -22.99 -9.78
N SER A 218 2.52 -23.81 -9.50
CA SER A 218 2.69 -25.22 -9.12
C SER A 218 1.78 -26.19 -9.88
N GLY A 219 0.95 -25.70 -10.79
CA GLY A 219 0.09 -26.52 -11.66
C GLY A 219 0.90 -27.32 -12.68
N THR A 220 0.39 -28.50 -13.05
CA THR A 220 0.95 -29.30 -14.14
C THR A 220 0.36 -28.81 -15.47
N PRO A 221 1.15 -28.59 -16.54
CA PRO A 221 0.61 -28.14 -17.82
C PRO A 221 -0.32 -29.20 -18.39
N LEU A 222 -1.50 -28.80 -18.88
CA LEU A 222 -2.38 -29.73 -19.58
C LEU A 222 -1.85 -30.01 -20.99
N PHE A 223 -1.35 -28.98 -21.69
CA PHE A 223 -0.76 -29.09 -23.03
C PHE A 223 0.25 -27.96 -23.30
N THR A 224 1.28 -28.25 -24.09
CA THR A 224 2.28 -27.31 -24.62
C THR A 224 1.94 -26.88 -26.06
N TYR A 225 2.48 -25.74 -26.53
CA TYR A 225 2.28 -25.26 -27.91
C TYR A 225 2.64 -26.32 -28.97
N SER A 226 3.64 -27.17 -28.71
CA SER A 226 4.02 -28.29 -29.57
C SER A 226 3.00 -29.42 -29.60
N GLU A 227 2.22 -29.63 -28.53
CA GLU A 227 1.20 -30.68 -28.47
C GLU A 227 -0.10 -30.23 -29.15
N PHE A 228 -0.44 -28.94 -29.09
CA PHE A 228 -1.61 -28.39 -29.77
C PHE A 228 -1.51 -28.48 -31.30
N ASN A 229 -0.31 -28.25 -31.86
CA ASN A 229 -0.06 -28.35 -33.31
C ASN A 229 -0.04 -29.80 -33.84
N ASN A 230 -0.05 -30.81 -32.97
CA ASN A 230 -0.12 -32.22 -33.35
C ASN A 230 -1.54 -32.81 -33.22
N LEU A 231 -2.53 -32.00 -32.85
CA LEU A 231 -3.95 -32.40 -32.77
C LEU A 231 -4.74 -32.08 -34.06
N GLY A 232 -4.04 -31.68 -35.14
CA GLY A 232 -4.59 -31.41 -36.47
C GLY A 232 -4.10 -32.39 -37.52
#